data_AF-A0A9E2CK51-F1
#
_entry.id   AF-A0A9E2CK51-F1
#
_cell.length_a   1.000
_cell.length_b   1.000
_cell.length_c   1.000
_cell.angle_alpha   90.00
_cell.angle_beta   90.00
_cell.angle_gamma   90.00
#
_symmetry.space_group_name_H-M   'P 1'
#
loop_
_entity.id
_entity.type
_entity.pdbx_description
1 polymer ?
#
loop_
_entity_poly.entity_id
_entity_poly.type
_entity_poly.pdbx_seq_one_letter_code
_entity_poly.pdbx_strand_id
1 'polypeptide(L)' 'MIHLPSLAQLDRATRTCIWLCTGPTDMRRGFDRLAEQAQQVTHKHPQSGHLFVFRS' A
#
# COMPACT_ATOMS: atom_id res chain seq x y z
N MET A 1 -29.74 -16.43 -3.95
CA MET A 1 -28.37 -16.98 -3.98
C MET A 1 -27.44 -15.80 -4.14
N ILE A 2 -26.70 -15.40 -3.10
CA ILE A 2 -25.83 -14.21 -3.17
C ILE A 2 -24.51 -14.66 -3.83
N HIS A 3 -24.20 -14.12 -5.00
CA HIS A 3 -22.90 -14.34 -5.63
C HIS A 3 -21.91 -13.34 -5.04
N LEU A 4 -20.87 -13.83 -4.37
CA LEU A 4 -19.78 -12.99 -3.89
C LEU A 4 -18.91 -12.54 -5.07
N PRO A 5 -18.50 -11.27 -5.14
CA PRO A 5 -17.60 -10.80 -6.19
C PRO A 5 -16.24 -11.49 -6.07
N SER A 6 -15.58 -11.69 -7.21
CA SER A 6 -14.20 -12.18 -7.23
C SER A 6 -13.23 -11.13 -6.71
N LEU A 7 -12.04 -11.55 -6.27
CA LEU A 7 -11.00 -10.64 -5.78
C LEU A 7 -10.65 -9.56 -6.82
N ALA A 8 -10.52 -9.96 -8.09
CA ALA A 8 -10.23 -9.04 -9.19
C ALA A 8 -11.36 -8.03 -9.44
N GLN A 9 -12.62 -8.40 -9.17
CA GLN A 9 -13.75 -7.47 -9.26
C GLN A 9 -13.75 -6.47 -8.11
N LEU A 10 -13.40 -6.93 -6.90
CA LEU A 10 -13.22 -6.05 -5.75
C LEU A 10 -12.06 -5.07 -6.01
N ASP A 11 -10.90 -5.55 -6.45
CA ASP A 11 -9.73 -4.70 -6.73
C ASP A 11 -10.03 -3.57 -7.71
N ARG A 12 -10.77 -3.85 -8.80
CA ARG A 12 -11.19 -2.85 -9.78
C ARG A 12 -12.21 -1.86 -9.24
N ALA A 13 -13.01 -2.26 -8.25
CA ALA A 13 -13.95 -1.37 -7.58
C ALA A 13 -13.25 -0.47 -6.55
N THR A 14 -12.07 -0.88 -6.04
CA THR A 14 -11.31 -0.04 -5.10
C THR A 14 -10.54 1.06 -5.83
N ARG A 15 -10.59 2.27 -5.27
CA ARG A 15 -9.71 3.38 -5.67
C ARG A 15 -8.40 3.41 -4.86
N THR A 16 -8.31 2.57 -3.84
CA THR A 16 -7.22 2.57 -2.85
C THR A 16 -6.43 1.28 -2.96
N CYS A 17 -5.19 1.38 -3.43
CA CYS A 17 -4.25 0.26 -3.40
C CYS A 17 -3.61 0.12 -2.00
N ILE A 18 -3.45 -1.12 -1.54
CA ILE A 18 -2.70 -1.46 -0.33
C ILE A 18 -1.38 -2.08 -0.76
N TRP A 19 -0.27 -1.50 -0.33
CA TRP A 19 1.08 -1.96 -0.61
C TRP A 19 1.69 -2.58 0.63
N LEU A 20 2.13 -3.84 0.54
CA LEU A 20 2.84 -4.51 1.62
C LEU A 20 4.34 -4.50 1.34
N CYS A 21 5.12 -3.91 2.25
CA CYS A 21 6.57 -4.03 2.20
C CYS A 21 7.00 -5.47 2.55
N THR A 22 7.66 -6.14 1.60
CA THR A 22 8.15 -7.51 1.77
C THR A 22 9.62 -7.58 2.17
N GLY A 23 10.36 -6.48 2.05
CA GLY A 23 11.77 -6.36 2.43
C GLY A 23 11.96 -5.84 3.86
N PRO A 24 13.12 -6.10 4.49
CA PRO A 24 13.47 -5.51 5.78
C PRO A 24 13.42 -3.99 5.71
N THR A 25 12.74 -3.35 6.66
CA THR A 25 12.65 -1.89 6.72
C THR A 25 12.87 -1.43 8.15
N ASP A 26 13.84 -0.53 8.34
CA ASP A 26 14.01 0.15 9.62
C ASP A 26 12.92 1.21 9.80
N MET A 27 11.88 0.85 10.55
CA MET A 27 10.75 1.71 10.87
C MET A 27 11.10 2.83 11.87
N ARG A 28 12.29 2.81 12.49
CA ARG A 28 12.74 3.87 13.41
C ARG A 28 13.16 5.15 12.70
N ARG A 29 13.27 5.13 11.37
CA ARG A 29 13.65 6.28 10.53
C ARG A 29 12.56 7.35 10.40
N GLY A 30 11.38 7.13 10.99
CA GLY A 30 10.25 8.06 10.98
C GLY A 30 9.39 7.98 9.72
N PHE A 31 8.17 8.52 9.79
CA PHE A 31 7.17 8.39 8.72
C PHE A 31 7.59 9.08 7.41
N ASP A 32 8.28 10.22 7.47
CA ASP A 32 8.72 10.94 6.26
C ASP A 32 9.67 10.07 5.42
N ARG A 33 10.62 9.39 6.06
CA ARG A 33 11.56 8.47 5.38
C ARG A 33 10.86 7.23 4.85
N LEU A 34 9.87 6.71 5.57
CA LEU A 34 9.07 5.58 5.09
C LEU A 34 8.21 5.98 3.87
N ALA A 35 7.64 7.19 3.89
CA ALA A 35 6.90 7.75 2.77
C ALA A 35 7.80 7.98 1.54
N GLU A 36 9.00 8.53 1.73
CA GLU A 36 10.01 8.64 0.67
C GLU A 36 10.33 7.26 0.06
N GLN A 37 10.59 6.26 0.89
CA GLN A 37 10.88 4.90 0.42
C GLN A 37 9.70 4.29 -0.34
N ALA A 38 8.47 4.44 0.16
CA ALA A 38 7.27 3.99 -0.53
C ALA A 38 7.09 4.65 -1.90
N GLN A 39 7.34 5.97 -1.98
CA GLN A 39 7.27 6.72 -3.24
C GLN A 39 8.32 6.24 -4.24
N GLN A 40 9.56 5.99 -3.80
CA GLN A 40 10.63 5.51 -4.68
C GLN A 40 10.32 4.13 -5.29
N VAL A 41 9.72 3.23 -4.51
CA VAL A 41 9.42 1.87 -4.97
C VAL A 41 8.15 1.83 -5.82
N THR A 42 7.07 2.46 -5.34
CA THR A 42 5.74 2.34 -5.96
C THR A 42 5.46 3.39 -7.01
N HIS A 43 6.26 4.47 -7.07
CA HIS A 43 6.05 5.64 -7.91
C HIS A 43 4.69 6.32 -7.66
N LYS A 44 4.08 6.08 -6.49
CA LYS A 44 2.84 6.71 -6.05
C LYS A 44 3.12 7.80 -5.03
N HIS A 45 2.31 8.85 -5.05
CA HIS A 45 2.39 9.89 -4.03
C HIS A 45 1.97 9.30 -2.66
N PRO A 46 2.77 9.46 -1.58
CA PRO A 46 2.44 8.87 -0.27
C PRO A 46 1.12 9.37 0.31
N GLN A 47 0.68 10.58 -0.05
CA GLN A 47 -0.57 11.18 0.41
C GLN A 47 -1.72 11.04 -0.60
N SER A 48 -1.61 10.12 -1.57
CA SER A 48 -2.65 9.88 -2.61
C SER A 48 -3.90 9.16 -2.09
N GLY A 49 -3.96 8.82 -0.81
CA GLY A 49 -5.03 7.99 -0.23
C GLY A 49 -4.79 6.48 -0.40
N HIS A 50 -3.62 6.07 -0.90
CA HIS A 50 -3.14 4.69 -0.85
C HIS A 50 -2.54 4.34 0.51
N LEU A 51 -2.55 3.05 0.85
CA LEU A 51 -2.02 2.54 2.11
C LEU A 51 -0.67 1.85 1.87
N PHE A 52 0.32 2.18 2.68
CA PHE A 52 1.65 1.54 2.66
C PHE A 52 1.88 0.87 4.01
N VAL A 53 1.95 -0.46 4.00
CA VAL A 53 2.06 -1.31 5.18
C VAL A 53 3.50 -1.76 5.33
N PHE A 54 4.08 -1.36 6.47
CA PHE A 54 5.40 -1.79 6.90
C PHE A 54 5.26 -2.78 8.05
N ARG A 55 6.13 -3.77 8.08
CA ARG A 55 6.18 -4.81 9.12
C ARG A 55 7.55 -4.86 9.76
N SER A 56 7.58 -5.14 11.06
CA SER A 56 8.79 -5.50 11.81
C SER A 56 9.22 -6.93 11.51
#